data_AF-A0A7W1F6M7-F1
#
_entry.id   AF-A0A7W1F6M7-F1
#
_cell.length_a   1.000
_cell.length_b   1.000
_cell.length_c   1.000
_cell.angle_alpha   90.00
_cell.angle_beta   90.00
_cell.angle_gamma   90.00
#
_symmetry.space_group_name_H-M   'P 1'
#
loop_
_entity.id
_entity.type
_entity.pdbx_description
1 polymer ?
#
loop_
_entity_poly.entity_id
_entity_poly.type
_entity_poly.pdbx_seq_one_letter_code
_entity_poly.pdbx_strand_id
1 'polypeptide(L)' 'MSPPDLRLVAGAMTGTSLDGIDVALVAITGKGLGMRARFLRGLARPLGALAGPLRDLAEQRPMTAGAIARLATD' A
#
# COMPACT_ATOMS: atom_id res chain seq x y z
N MET A 1 -4.67 -30.17 -19.06
CA MET A 1 -3.99 -28.85 -18.93
C MET A 1 -4.32 -28.34 -17.54
N SER A 2 -3.35 -28.22 -16.63
CA SER A 2 -3.63 -27.65 -15.30
C SER A 2 -4.18 -26.23 -15.47
N PRO A 3 -5.12 -25.79 -14.61
CA PRO A 3 -5.59 -24.41 -14.65
C PRO A 3 -4.37 -23.47 -14.57
N PRO A 4 -4.39 -22.34 -15.30
CA PRO A 4 -3.29 -21.40 -15.22
C PRO A 4 -3.07 -20.99 -13.76
N ASP A 5 -1.83 -21.03 -13.27
CA ASP A 5 -1.43 -20.60 -11.92
C ASP A 5 -1.81 -19.13 -11.69
N LEU A 6 -3.06 -18.90 -11.33
CA LEU A 6 -3.65 -17.61 -11.04
C LEU A 6 -3.35 -17.26 -9.59
N ARG A 7 -2.67 -16.13 -9.39
CA ARG A 7 -2.48 -15.53 -8.07
C ARG A 7 -3.22 -14.21 -8.02
N LEU A 8 -3.94 -13.98 -6.93
CA LEU A 8 -4.50 -12.69 -6.61
C LEU A 8 -3.55 -11.96 -5.67
N VAL A 9 -3.14 -10.77 -6.05
CA VAL A 9 -2.22 -9.94 -5.27
C VAL A 9 -2.89 -8.59 -5.02
N ALA A 10 -2.93 -8.16 -3.76
CA ALA A 10 -3.32 -6.81 -3.40
C ALA A 10 -2.04 -6.00 -3.12
N GLY A 11 -1.75 -5.03 -3.98
CA GLY A 11 -0.71 -4.04 -3.73
C GLY A 11 -1.31 -2.84 -3.01
N ALA A 12 -0.65 -2.34 -1.98
CA ALA A 12 -1.03 -1.12 -1.28
C ALA A 12 0.11 -0.10 -1.36
N MET A 13 -0.24 1.18 -1.52
CA MET A 13 0.72 2.27 -1.64
C MET A 13 0.14 3.55 -1.05
N THR A 14 0.98 4.36 -0.42
CA THR A 14 0.66 5.75 -0.09
C THR A 14 1.75 6.62 -0.71
N GLY A 15 1.33 7.69 -1.39
CA GLY A 15 2.25 8.67 -1.94
C GLY A 15 2.87 9.52 -0.82
N THR A 16 3.97 10.20 -1.14
CA THR A 16 4.60 11.14 -0.20
C THR A 16 3.72 12.36 0.13
N SER A 17 2.60 12.55 -0.57
CA SER A 17 1.60 13.57 -0.23
C SER A 17 0.76 13.20 1.02
N LEU A 18 0.72 11.91 1.39
CA LEU A 18 0.01 11.37 2.56
C LEU A 18 -1.48 11.70 2.60
N ASP A 19 -2.13 11.74 1.44
CA ASP A 19 -3.57 12.07 1.34
C ASP A 19 -4.47 10.83 1.47
N GLY A 20 -3.89 9.64 1.35
CA GLY A 20 -4.63 8.38 1.36
C GLY A 20 -3.74 7.15 1.19
N ILE A 21 -4.39 5.99 1.24
CA ILE A 21 -3.85 4.71 0.84
C ILE A 21 -4.62 4.18 -0.37
N ASP A 22 -3.87 3.85 -1.41
CA ASP A 22 -4.38 3.21 -2.61
C ASP A 22 -4.14 1.70 -2.52
N VAL A 23 -5.12 0.91 -2.94
CA VAL A 23 -5.03 -0.54 -3.01
C VAL A 23 -5.47 -1.01 -4.39
N ALA A 24 -4.63 -1.82 -5.03
CA ALA A 24 -4.91 -2.45 -6.32
C ALA A 24 -4.91 -3.97 -6.19
N LEU A 25 -6.05 -4.60 -6.50
CA LEU A 25 -6.15 -6.04 -6.66
C LEU A 25 -5.82 -6.40 -8.11
N VAL A 26 -4.80 -7.24 -8.29
CA VAL A 26 -4.35 -7.73 -9.60
C VAL A 26 -4.38 -9.26 -9.66
N ALA A 27 -4.79 -9.77 -10.82
CA ALA A 27 -4.61 -11.16 -11.20
C ALA A 27 -3.26 -11.34 -11.90
N ILE A 28 -2.40 -12.19 -11.35
CA ILE A 28 -1.12 -12.56 -11.94
C ILE A 28 -1.20 -13.98 -12.50
N THR A 29 -0.86 -14.15 -13.77
CA THR A 29 -0.73 -15.46 -14.44
C THR A 29 0.67 -15.61 -15.03
N GLY A 30 1.09 -16.86 -15.31
CA GLY A 30 2.42 -17.14 -15.88
C GLY A 30 3.58 -16.98 -14.89
N LYS A 31 4.81 -17.29 -15.31
CA LYS A 31 6.01 -17.24 -14.46
C LYS A 31 7.19 -16.65 -15.25
N GLY A 32 8.20 -16.14 -14.54
CA GLY A 32 9.37 -15.50 -15.16
C GLY A 32 8.97 -14.38 -16.13
N LEU A 33 9.59 -14.35 -17.32
CA LEU A 33 9.29 -13.38 -18.38
C LEU A 33 7.92 -13.60 -19.04
N GLY A 34 7.31 -14.76 -18.84
CA GLY A 34 5.95 -15.08 -19.28
C GLY A 34 4.85 -14.56 -18.34
N MET A 35 5.22 -13.87 -17.25
CA MET A 35 4.25 -13.35 -16.29
C MET A 35 3.41 -12.22 -16.89
N ARG A 36 2.11 -12.20 -16.57
CA ARG A 36 1.17 -11.15 -16.98
C ARG A 36 0.32 -10.72 -15.77
N ALA A 37 0.07 -9.42 -15.68
CA ALA A 37 -0.79 -8.83 -14.66
C ALA A 37 -2.05 -8.27 -15.32
N ARG A 38 -3.20 -8.49 -14.68
CA ARG A 38 -4.48 -7.87 -15.05
C ARG A 38 -5.08 -7.19 -13.83
N PHE A 39 -5.33 -5.90 -13.94
CA PHE A 39 -6.04 -5.14 -12.91
C PHE A 39 -7.48 -5.65 -12.78
N LEU A 40 -7.92 -5.88 -11.54
CA LEU A 40 -9.27 -6.34 -11.24
C LEU A 40 -10.09 -5.24 -10.56
N ARG A 41 -9.50 -4.57 -9.57
CA ARG A 41 -10.19 -3.54 -8.78
C ARG A 41 -9.18 -2.62 -8.10
N GLY A 42 -9.55 -1.35 -7.95
CA GLY A 42 -8.81 -0.35 -7.19
C GLY A 42 -9.70 0.27 -6.12
N LEU A 43 -9.09 0.66 -5.00
CA LEU A 43 -9.71 1.44 -3.94
C LEU A 43 -8.73 2.53 -3.51
N ALA A 44 -9.25 3.72 -3.22
CA ALA A 44 -8.53 4.79 -2.56
C ALA A 44 -9.29 5.14 -1.27
N ARG A 45 -8.58 5.23 -0.14
CA ARG A 45 -9.17 5.57 1.16
C ARG A 45 -8.33 6.61 1.89
N PRO A 46 -8.94 7.53 2.64
CA PRO A 46 -8.19 8.46 3.48
C PRO A 46 -7.46 7.72 4.60
N LEU A 47 -6.31 8.26 5.05
CA LEU A 47 -5.52 7.70 6.17
C LEU A 47 -6.19 7.87 7.54
N GLY A 48 -7.24 8.69 7.63
CA GLY A 48 -7.97 8.94 8.88
C GLY A 48 -7.09 9.60 9.92
N ALA A 49 -7.11 9.08 11.16
CA ALA A 49 -6.37 9.65 12.29
C ALA A 49 -4.84 9.63 12.10
N LEU A 50 -4.31 8.75 11.24
CA LEU A 50 -2.88 8.66 10.95
C LEU A 50 -2.36 9.79 10.05
N ALA A 51 -3.25 10.50 9.35
CA ALA A 51 -2.84 11.54 8.38
C ALA A 51 -2.00 12.66 9.04
N GLY A 52 -2.41 13.13 10.22
CA GLY A 52 -1.70 14.18 10.96
C GLY A 52 -0.32 13.74 11.43
N PRO A 53 -0.22 12.67 12.25
CA PRO A 53 1.06 12.19 12.77
C PRO A 53 2.06 11.75 11.68
N LEU A 54 1.60 11.12 10.59
CA LEU A 54 2.48 10.78 9.46
C LEU A 54 3.01 12.03 8.76
N ARG A 55 2.20 13.10 8.67
CA ARG A 55 2.63 14.39 8.13
C ARG A 55 3.61 15.09 9.07
N ASP A 56 3.39 15.05 10.37
CA ASP A 56 4.35 15.56 11.36
C ASP A 56 5.73 14.89 11.20
N LEU A 57 5.72 13.56 11.05
CA LEU A 57 6.94 12.79 10.80
C LEU A 57 7.60 13.18 9.48
N ALA A 58 6.84 13.27 8.39
CA ALA A 58 7.36 13.62 7.06
C ALA A 58 7.94 15.04 7.00
N GLU A 59 7.34 15.99 7.73
CA GLU A 59 7.80 17.37 7.82
C GLU A 59 8.90 17.57 8.88
N GLN A 60 9.41 16.48 9.47
CA GLN A 60 10.47 16.50 10.47
C GLN A 60 10.15 17.35 11.70
N ARG A 61 8.88 17.39 12.11
CA ARG A 61 8.49 18.05 13.35
C ARG A 61 9.07 17.29 14.54
N PRO A 62 9.43 17.97 15.66
CA PRO A 62 9.95 17.28 16.83
C PRO A 62 8.98 16.23 17.37
N MET A 63 9.42 14.97 17.40
CA MET A 63 8.67 13.83 17.90
C MET A 63 9.58 12.96 18.78
N THR A 64 8.99 12.27 19.76
CA THR A 64 9.75 11.28 20.54
C THR A 64 9.98 10.03 19.70
N ALA A 65 11.07 9.30 19.96
CA ALA A 65 11.31 8.01 19.30
C ALA A 65 10.14 7.03 19.50
N GLY A 66 9.48 7.05 20.67
CA GLY A 66 8.31 6.24 20.95
C GLY A 66 7.07 6.65 20.13
N ALA A 67 6.89 7.94 19.83
CA ALA A 67 5.84 8.39 18.93
C ALA A 67 6.09 7.90 17.50
N ILE A 68 7.33 7.99 17.02
CA ILE A 68 7.71 7.50 15.68
C ILE A 68 7.50 5.99 15.57
N ALA A 69 7.96 5.22 16.56
CA ALA A 69 7.84 3.76 16.54
C ALA A 69 6.37 3.28 16.51
N ARG A 70 5.47 4.00 17.20
CA ARG A 70 4.03 3.67 17.21
C ARG A 70 3.37 3.82 15.84
N LEU A 71 3.81 4.78 15.02
CA LEU A 71 3.25 4.99 13.67
C LEU A 71 3.44 3.79 12.73
N ALA A 72 4.35 2.87 13.03
CA ALA A 72 4.54 1.64 12.24
C ALA A 72 3.51 0.55 12.55
N THR A 73 2.72 0.69 13.63
CA THR A 73 1.83 -0.37 14.15
C THR A 73 0.38 0.07 14.39
N ASP A 74 0.10 1.38 14.40
CA ASP A 74 -1.24 1.96 14.52
C ASP A 74 -2.00 1.95 13.17
#